data_AF-A0A1I8CER4-F1
#
_entry.id   AF-A0A1I8CER4-F1
#
_cell.length_a   1.000
_cell.length_b   1.000
_cell.length_c   1.000
_cell.angle_alpha   90.00
_cell.angle_beta   90.00
_cell.angle_gamma   90.00
#
_symmetry.space_group_name_H-M   'P 1'
#
loop_
_entity.id
_entity.type
_entity.pdbx_description
1 polymer ?
#
loop_
_entity_poly.entity_id
_entity_poly.type
_entity_poly.pdbx_seq_one_letter_code
_entity_poly.pdbx_strand_id
1 'polypeptide(L)'
;MDYQHFLHNYNYSLYQQQAQMLNPGLYNNLSTNDTFKPPYPTGAGTNHIRVRTAEKYRTVYSDLQKNKLEEAYRTHKIVSTTKKAELATQLSLTERQVKIWYQNRRAKERRDFKNFRSEYNSSG
;
A
#
# COMPACT_ATOMS: atom_id res chain seq x y z
N MET A 1 -23.86 0.92 -7.98
CA MET A 1 -22.95 0.13 -7.12
C MET A 1 -21.91 -0.51 -8.00
N ASP A 2 -20.65 -0.04 -7.97
CA ASP A 2 -19.58 -0.49 -8.87
C ASP A 2 -19.03 -1.88 -8.46
N TYR A 3 -18.97 -2.81 -9.41
CA TYR A 3 -18.44 -4.16 -9.23
C TYR A 3 -17.00 -4.16 -8.70
N GLN A 4 -16.21 -3.14 -9.05
CA GLN A 4 -14.86 -2.97 -8.53
C GLN A 4 -14.84 -2.69 -7.03
N HIS A 5 -15.82 -1.93 -6.53
CA HIS A 5 -15.95 -1.63 -5.10
C HIS A 5 -16.43 -2.87 -4.33
N PHE A 6 -17.32 -3.67 -4.93
CA PHE A 6 -17.77 -4.94 -4.37
C PHE A 6 -16.61 -5.94 -4.20
N LEU A 7 -15.79 -6.12 -5.24
CA LEU A 7 -14.63 -7.01 -5.18
C LEU A 7 -13.57 -6.53 -4.16
N HIS A 8 -13.37 -5.22 -4.03
CA HIS A 8 -12.43 -4.68 -3.05
C HIS A 8 -12.89 -4.96 -1.61
N ASN A 9 -14.19 -4.77 -1.36
CA ASN A 9 -14.78 -4.99 -0.04
C ASN A 9 -14.83 -6.49 0.29
N TYR A 10 -15.15 -7.33 -0.70
CA TYR A 10 -15.15 -8.79 -0.57
C TYR A 10 -13.76 -9.34 -0.21
N ASN A 11 -12.71 -8.95 -0.94
CA ASN A 11 -11.34 -9.39 -0.65
C ASN A 11 -10.83 -8.89 0.72
N TYR A 12 -11.24 -7.69 1.15
CA TYR A 12 -10.87 -7.14 2.45
C TYR A 12 -11.57 -7.87 3.61
N SER A 13 -12.86 -8.18 3.45
CA SER A 13 -13.64 -8.96 4.41
C SER A 13 -13.09 -10.39 4.57
N LEU A 14 -12.76 -11.04 3.44
CA LEU A 14 -12.17 -12.39 3.45
C LEU A 14 -10.82 -12.44 4.18
N TYR A 15 -9.99 -11.41 4.02
CA TYR A 15 -8.74 -11.28 4.75
C TYR A 15 -8.95 -11.13 6.27
N GLN A 16 -9.95 -10.35 6.68
CA GLN A 16 -10.32 -10.25 8.10
C GLN A 16 -10.84 -11.58 8.67
N GLN A 17 -11.71 -12.28 7.95
CA GLN A 17 -12.25 -13.56 8.39
C GLN A 17 -11.15 -14.62 8.52
N GLN A 18 -10.19 -14.67 7.59
CA GLN A 18 -9.06 -15.59 7.65
C GLN A 18 -8.10 -15.26 8.82
N ALA A 19 -7.92 -13.98 9.15
CA ALA A 19 -7.11 -13.55 10.29
C ALA A 19 -7.70 -13.97 11.65
N GLN A 20 -9.02 -14.10 11.75
CA GLN A 20 -9.71 -14.54 12.97
C GLN A 20 -9.50 -16.05 13.25
N MET A 21 -9.24 -16.86 12.21
CA MET A 21 -9.09 -18.32 12.34
C MET A 21 -7.67 -18.76 12.73
N LEU A 22 -6.68 -17.86 12.65
CA LEU A 22 -5.27 -18.18 12.94
C LEU A 22 -4.82 -17.87 14.38
N ASN A 23 -5.73 -17.48 15.28
CA ASN A 23 -5.45 -17.28 16.72
C ASN A 23 -6.75 -17.34 17.56
N PRO A 24 -7.14 -18.51 18.12
CA PRO A 24 -8.32 -18.59 18.97
C PRO A 24 -7.92 -18.27 20.41
N GLY A 25 -8.05 -17.00 20.84
CA GLY A 25 -7.80 -16.69 22.25
C GLY A 25 -7.96 -15.26 22.78
N LEU A 26 -8.19 -14.22 21.98
CA LEU A 26 -8.12 -12.83 22.51
C LEU A 26 -9.35 -11.94 22.39
N TYR A 27 -10.52 -12.45 22.00
CA TYR A 27 -11.73 -11.62 21.89
C TYR A 27 -12.89 -12.19 22.67
N ASN A 28 -12.82 -12.18 24.01
CA ASN A 28 -14.00 -12.47 24.82
C ASN A 28 -14.30 -11.48 25.95
N ASN A 29 -13.50 -10.43 26.19
CA ASN A 29 -13.91 -9.37 27.14
C ASN A 29 -13.24 -8.03 26.81
N LEU A 30 -13.95 -7.15 26.09
CA LEU A 30 -13.65 -5.71 26.08
C LEU A 30 -14.93 -4.94 26.39
N SER A 31 -15.21 -4.74 27.67
CA SER A 31 -16.07 -3.65 28.13
C SER A 31 -15.19 -2.61 28.82
N THR A 32 -14.81 -1.64 28.00
CA THR A 32 -14.53 -0.23 28.32
C THR A 32 -13.67 0.05 29.56
N ASN A 33 -12.35 -0.08 29.45
CA ASN A 33 -11.30 0.72 30.10
C ASN A 33 -9.93 0.06 29.83
N ASP A 34 -8.88 0.88 29.70
CA ASP A 34 -7.45 0.52 29.82
C ASP A 34 -6.70 -0.22 28.69
N THR A 35 -5.66 0.47 28.20
CA THR A 35 -4.31 -0.01 27.84
C THR A 35 -4.14 -1.26 26.94
N PHE A 36 -4.06 -1.04 25.63
CA PHE A 36 -3.40 -1.97 24.70
C PHE A 36 -1.95 -1.52 24.42
N LYS A 37 -1.01 -1.98 25.26
CA LYS A 37 0.42 -2.03 24.91
C LYS A 37 0.69 -3.33 24.12
N PRO A 38 1.35 -3.29 22.96
CA PRO A 38 1.73 -4.49 22.22
C PRO A 38 2.80 -5.30 22.98
N PRO A 39 2.84 -6.65 22.89
CA PRO A 39 3.66 -7.52 23.74
C PRO A 39 5.14 -7.63 23.30
N TYR A 40 5.68 -6.62 22.63
CA TYR A 40 7.12 -6.54 22.39
C TYR A 40 7.69 -5.46 23.31
N PRO A 41 8.88 -5.67 23.91
CA PRO A 41 9.50 -4.65 24.75
C PRO A 41 9.75 -3.42 23.90
N THR A 42 8.85 -2.45 24.00
CA THR A 42 9.05 -1.13 23.43
C THR A 42 9.93 -0.42 24.45
N GLY A 43 11.24 -0.69 24.38
CA GLY A 43 12.21 0.00 25.19
C GLY A 43 12.05 1.51 24.98
N ALA A 44 11.77 2.22 26.06
CA ALA A 44 11.91 3.65 26.11
C ALA A 44 13.38 4.01 25.82
N GLY A 45 13.62 4.93 24.87
CA GLY A 45 14.88 5.65 24.81
C GLY A 45 15.93 5.23 23.79
N THR A 46 15.64 4.40 22.80
CA THR A 46 16.51 4.34 21.61
C THR A 46 15.80 5.01 20.45
N ASN A 47 16.50 5.96 19.85
CA ASN A 47 16.20 6.56 18.56
C ASN A 47 16.15 5.46 17.48
N HIS A 48 15.11 4.61 17.50
CA HIS A 48 14.63 3.94 16.31
C HIS A 48 13.96 5.00 15.44
N ILE A 49 14.76 5.98 15.00
CA ILE A 49 14.90 6.21 13.57
C ILE A 49 14.82 4.78 13.02
N ARG A 50 13.72 4.42 12.35
CA ARG A 50 13.83 3.36 11.37
C ARG A 50 14.87 3.93 10.44
N VAL A 51 16.14 3.67 10.76
CA VAL A 51 17.27 3.99 9.93
C VAL A 51 16.84 3.21 8.71
N ARG A 52 16.31 3.95 7.75
CA ARG A 52 16.29 3.55 6.36
C ARG A 52 17.76 3.31 6.17
N THR A 53 18.20 2.08 6.43
CA THR A 53 19.59 1.74 6.49
C THR A 53 20.15 2.31 5.21
N ALA A 54 21.30 2.98 5.33
CA ALA A 54 22.05 3.57 4.23
C ALA A 54 22.32 2.55 3.08
N GLU A 55 21.87 1.30 3.24
CA GLU A 55 22.03 0.12 2.42
C GLU A 55 21.50 0.19 1.00
N LYS A 56 20.53 1.06 0.67
CA LYS A 56 20.14 1.28 -0.73
C LYS A 56 19.86 2.74 -1.01
N TYR A 57 20.82 3.40 -1.65
CA TYR A 57 20.59 4.68 -2.32
C TYR A 57 19.27 4.63 -3.09
N ARG A 58 18.45 5.67 -2.92
CA ARG A 58 17.20 5.81 -3.66
C ARG A 58 17.55 6.09 -5.11
N THR A 59 17.29 5.13 -5.99
CA THR A 59 17.33 5.37 -7.43
C THR A 59 16.17 6.27 -7.83
N VAL A 60 16.47 7.36 -8.53
CA VAL A 60 15.47 8.22 -9.17
C VAL A 60 15.22 7.69 -10.59
N TYR A 61 13.95 7.47 -10.93
CA TYR A 61 13.58 7.06 -12.28
C TYR A 61 13.74 8.22 -13.26
N SER A 62 14.18 7.93 -14.49
CA SER A 62 14.19 8.91 -15.58
C SER A 62 12.77 9.30 -15.98
N ASP A 63 12.61 10.41 -16.69
CA ASP A 63 11.28 10.85 -17.14
C ASP A 63 10.66 9.89 -18.15
N LEU A 64 11.48 9.28 -19.02
CA LEU A 64 11.04 8.21 -19.91
C LEU A 64 10.46 7.02 -19.12
N GLN A 65 11.17 6.58 -18.07
CA GLN A 65 10.70 5.48 -17.21
C GLN A 65 9.39 5.82 -16.52
N LYS A 66 9.27 7.02 -15.93
CA LYS A 66 8.02 7.49 -15.30
C LYS A 66 6.88 7.52 -16.32
N ASN A 67 7.10 8.10 -17.49
CA ASN A 67 6.08 8.25 -18.52
C ASN A 67 5.55 6.90 -19.01
N LYS A 68 6.43 5.94 -19.28
CA LYS A 68 6.03 4.59 -19.68
C LYS A 68 5.28 3.83 -18.59
N LEU A 69 5.69 3.99 -17.33
CA LEU A 69 4.97 3.39 -16.20
C LEU A 69 3.59 4.02 -16.01
N GLU A 70 3.47 5.35 -16.13
CA GLU A 70 2.19 6.06 -16.08
C GLU A 70 1.27 5.68 -17.24
N GLU A 71 1.80 5.59 -18.47
CA GLU A 71 1.06 5.16 -19.66
C GLU A 71 0.43 3.78 -19.43
N ALA A 72 1.24 2.80 -19.00
CA ALA A 72 0.74 1.46 -18.70
C ALA A 72 -0.25 1.43 -17.53
N TYR A 73 -0.06 2.29 -16.52
CA TYR A 73 -0.96 2.39 -15.35
C TYR A 73 -2.35 2.95 -15.71
N ARG A 74 -2.42 3.85 -16.69
CA ARG A 74 -3.71 4.41 -17.16
C ARG A 74 -4.61 3.31 -17.69
N THR A 75 -4.05 2.36 -18.43
CA THR A 75 -4.79 1.22 -18.99
C THR A 75 -5.11 0.16 -17.95
N HIS A 76 -4.15 -0.19 -17.09
CA HIS A 76 -4.33 -1.24 -16.07
C HIS A 76 -3.78 -0.81 -14.71
N LYS A 77 -4.64 -0.71 -13.69
CA LYS A 77 -4.26 -0.29 -12.33
C LYS A 77 -3.46 -1.35 -11.55
N ILE A 78 -3.51 -2.59 -12.00
CA ILE A 78 -2.74 -3.74 -11.49
C ILE A 78 -1.91 -4.27 -12.64
N VAL A 79 -0.60 -4.43 -12.41
CA VAL A 79 0.30 -5.02 -13.41
C VAL A 79 0.19 -6.54 -13.38
N SER A 80 -0.12 -7.15 -14.52
CA SER A 80 -0.11 -8.61 -14.68
C SER A 80 1.33 -9.15 -14.66
N THR A 81 1.51 -10.45 -14.42
CA THR A 81 2.84 -11.08 -14.43
C THR A 81 3.58 -10.85 -15.75
N THR A 82 2.89 -11.08 -16.87
CA THR A 82 3.43 -10.85 -18.23
C THR A 82 3.82 -9.39 -18.44
N LYS A 83 2.91 -8.46 -18.14
CA LYS A 83 3.18 -7.04 -18.38
C LYS A 83 4.29 -6.50 -17.48
N LYS A 84 4.41 -7.03 -16.27
CA LYS A 84 5.49 -6.68 -15.33
C LYS A 84 6.85 -7.10 -15.89
N ALA A 85 6.97 -8.30 -16.44
CA ALA A 85 8.19 -8.78 -17.08
C ALA A 85 8.54 -7.93 -18.31
N GLU A 86 7.57 -7.62 -19.17
CA GLU A 86 7.78 -6.73 -20.33
C GLU A 86 8.32 -5.34 -19.93
N LEU A 87 7.67 -4.70 -18.95
CA LEU A 87 8.06 -3.36 -18.49
C LEU A 87 9.43 -3.37 -17.81
N ALA A 88 9.76 -4.43 -17.07
CA ALA A 88 11.06 -4.59 -16.43
C ALA A 88 12.18 -4.59 -17.48
N THR A 89 12.04 -5.40 -18.54
CA THR A 89 13.00 -5.47 -19.63
C THR A 89 13.09 -4.15 -20.40
N GLN A 90 11.95 -3.57 -20.80
CA GLN A 90 11.91 -2.36 -21.61
C GLN A 90 12.50 -1.13 -20.92
N LEU A 91 12.36 -1.04 -19.59
CA LEU A 91 12.80 0.13 -18.81
C LEU A 91 14.11 -0.09 -18.07
N SER A 92 14.75 -1.25 -18.26
CA SER A 92 15.93 -1.68 -17.51
C SER A 92 15.71 -1.59 -15.99
N LEU A 93 14.56 -2.08 -15.53
CA LEU A 93 14.17 -2.14 -14.13
C LEU A 93 13.98 -3.60 -13.72
N THR A 94 14.02 -3.88 -12.42
CA THR A 94 13.62 -5.19 -11.90
C THR A 94 12.09 -5.30 -11.81
N GLU A 95 11.55 -6.51 -11.96
CA GLU A 95 10.12 -6.77 -11.73
C GLU A 95 9.62 -6.28 -10.36
N ARG A 96 10.49 -6.37 -9.35
CA ARG A 96 10.23 -5.86 -8.00
C ARG A 96 10.05 -4.34 -7.99
N GLN A 97 10.91 -3.59 -8.70
CA GLN A 97 10.78 -2.14 -8.82
C GLN A 97 9.48 -1.75 -9.52
N VAL A 98 9.10 -2.46 -10.59
CA VAL A 98 7.81 -2.26 -11.28
C VAL A 98 6.64 -2.52 -10.31
N LYS A 99 6.67 -3.64 -9.58
CA LYS A 99 5.65 -3.97 -8.57
C LYS A 99 5.51 -2.87 -7.50
N ILE A 100 6.63 -2.41 -6.95
CA ILE A 100 6.66 -1.36 -5.92
C ILE A 100 6.14 -0.04 -6.49
N TRP A 101 6.52 0.32 -7.72
CA TRP A 101 6.05 1.52 -8.37
C TRP A 101 4.51 1.50 -8.52
N TYR A 102 3.93 0.40 -8.98
CA TYR A 102 2.47 0.24 -9.09
C TYR A 102 1.76 0.35 -7.73
N GLN A 103 2.35 -0.22 -6.67
CA GLN A 103 1.83 -0.08 -5.31
C GLN A 103 1.85 1.38 -4.84
N ASN A 104 2.98 2.08 -5.04
CA ASN A 104 3.14 3.48 -4.69
C ASN A 104 2.18 4.38 -5.49
N ARG A 105 1.98 4.07 -6.77
CA ARG A 105 1.10 4.82 -7.65
C ARG A 105 -0.37 4.74 -7.23
N ARG A 106 -0.85 3.54 -6.87
CA ARG A 106 -2.19 3.35 -6.26
C ARG A 106 -2.31 4.10 -4.93
N ALA A 107 -1.27 4.06 -4.10
CA ALA A 107 -1.28 4.79 -2.84
C ALA A 107 -1.36 6.32 -3.05
N LYS A 108 -0.68 6.86 -4.07
CA LYS A 108 -0.80 8.26 -4.45
C LYS A 108 -2.21 8.60 -4.93
N GLU A 109 -2.77 7.80 -5.84
CA GLU A 109 -4.14 7.98 -6.36
C GLU A 109 -5.17 8.06 -5.23
N ARG A 110 -5.11 7.16 -4.24
CA ARG A 110 -5.99 7.22 -3.06
C ARG A 110 -5.80 8.49 -2.21
N ARG A 111 -4.56 8.97 -2.06
CA ARG A 111 -4.28 10.22 -1.33
C ARG A 111 -4.85 11.42 -2.08
N ASP A 112 -4.66 11.46 -3.39
CA ASP A 112 -5.16 12.56 -4.24
C ASP A 112 -6.70 12.63 -4.17
N PHE A 113 -7.41 11.49 -4.20
CA PHE A 113 -8.87 11.45 -4.03
C PHE A 113 -9.35 11.93 -2.65
N LYS A 114 -8.63 11.60 -1.57
CA LYS A 114 -8.97 12.07 -0.22
C LYS A 114 -8.81 13.59 -0.11
N ASN A 115 -7.72 14.12 -0.67
CA ASN A 115 -7.43 15.55 -0.63
C ASN A 115 -8.47 16.35 -1.43
N PHE A 116 -8.89 15.86 -2.60
CA PHE A 116 -9.96 16.49 -3.38
C PHE A 116 -11.29 16.54 -2.61
N ARG A 117 -11.64 15.48 -1.88
CA ARG A 117 -12.87 15.44 -1.07
C ARG A 117 -12.82 16.42 0.11
N SER A 118 -11.67 16.60 0.76
CA SER A 118 -11.56 17.58 1.87
C SER A 118 -11.66 19.02 1.39
N GLU A 119 -11.13 19.33 0.20
CA GLU A 119 -11.11 20.70 -0.33
C GLU A 119 -12.49 21.15 -0.82
N TYR A 120 -13.28 20.23 -1.37
CA TYR A 120 -14.67 20.50 -1.77
C TYR A 120 -15.61 20.73 -0.58
N ASN A 121 -15.44 20.00 0.54
CA ASN A 121 -16.30 20.16 1.73
C ASN A 121 -15.93 21.36 2.62
N SER A 122 -14.79 22.00 2.40
CA SER A 122 -14.38 23.21 3.14
C SER A 122 -14.77 24.51 2.44
N SER A 123 -15.30 24.42 1.20
CA SER A 123 -15.62 25.56 0.34
C SER A 123 -17.12 25.81 0.18
N GLY A 124 -17.97 25.09 0.94
CA GLY A 124 -19.43 25.27 0.97
C GLY A 124 -19.93 25.31 2.40
#